data_AF-A0A7C1N2X2-F1
#
_entry.id   AF-A0A7C1N2X2-F1
#
_cell.length_a   1.000
_cell.length_b   1.000
_cell.length_c   1.000
_cell.angle_alpha   90.00
_cell.angle_beta   90.00
_cell.angle_gamma   90.00
#
_symmetry.space_group_name_H-M   'P 1'
#
loop_
_entity.id
_entity.type
_entity.pdbx_description
1 polymer ?
#
loop_
_entity_poly.entity_id
_entity_poly.type
_entity_poly.pdbx_seq_one_letter_code
_entity_poly.pdbx_strand_id
1 'polypeptide(L)'
;MIFIRNSKLILKAIKKENSARRKADQSEIATLTKKDEFDWMELFEENKQKAVQLQQKITQTEQEIDQMVYELYGLTEEEIQIVENS
;
A
#
# COMPACT_ATOMS: atom_id res chain seq x y z
N MET A 1 1.57 11.02 -5.16
CA MET A 1 2.75 11.78 -4.67
C MET A 1 3.79 10.93 -3.93
N ILE A 2 3.43 9.89 -3.17
CA ILE A 2 4.39 9.06 -2.40
C ILE A 2 5.34 8.25 -3.30
N PHE A 3 4.82 7.58 -4.35
CA PHE A 3 5.61 6.76 -5.26
C PHE A 3 6.74 7.54 -5.97
N ILE A 4 6.42 8.72 -6.55
CA ILE A 4 7.41 9.59 -7.21
C ILE A 4 8.49 10.06 -6.21
N ARG A 5 8.11 10.36 -4.96
CA ARG A 5 9.06 10.73 -3.90
C ARG A 5 10.01 9.58 -3.62
N ASN A 6 9.51 8.35 -3.53
CA ASN A 6 10.33 7.16 -3.29
C ASN A 6 11.26 6.85 -4.48
N SER A 7 10.79 6.96 -5.74
CA SER A 7 11.66 6.79 -6.92
C SER A 7 12.84 7.77 -6.91
N LYS A 8 12.56 9.05 -6.61
CA LYS A 8 13.61 10.08 -6.50
C LYS A 8 14.63 9.78 -5.40
N LEU A 9 14.20 9.22 -4.27
CA LEU A 9 15.11 8.82 -3.19
C LEU A 9 16.02 7.66 -3.62
N ILE A 10 15.48 6.67 -4.33
CA ILE A 10 16.24 5.53 -4.88
C ILE A 10 17.28 6.01 -5.90
N LEU A 11 16.87 6.85 -6.87
CA LEU A 11 17.79 7.43 -7.85
C LEU A 11 18.91 8.24 -7.18
N LYS A 12 18.59 9.01 -6.14
CA LYS A 12 19.57 9.77 -5.36
C LYS A 12 20.56 8.86 -4.62
N ALA A 13 20.08 7.74 -4.07
CA ALA A 13 20.91 6.76 -3.39
C ALA A 13 21.87 6.05 -4.37
N ILE A 14 21.36 5.58 -5.51
CA ILE A 14 22.18 4.95 -6.57
C ILE A 14 23.27 5.90 -7.05
N LYS A 15 22.94 7.17 -7.30
CA LYS A 15 23.92 8.17 -7.73
C LYS A 15 25.04 8.39 -6.69
N LYS A 16 24.68 8.42 -5.40
CA LYS A 16 25.65 8.57 -4.30
C LYS A 16 26.59 7.36 -4.25
N GLU A 17 26.03 6.17 -4.37
CA GLU A 17 26.75 4.89 -4.32
C GLU A 17 27.68 4.71 -5.54
N ASN A 18 27.21 5.01 -6.76
CA ASN A 18 28.05 4.95 -7.97
C ASN A 18 29.22 5.95 -7.93
N SER A 19 29.09 7.05 -7.19
CA SER A 19 30.22 7.97 -6.94
C SER A 19 31.33 7.32 -6.10
N ALA A 20 30.97 6.51 -5.10
CA ALA A 20 31.93 5.77 -4.28
C ALA A 20 32.55 4.60 -5.06
N ARG A 21 31.74 3.86 -5.81
CA ARG A 21 32.18 2.71 -6.64
C ARG A 21 33.18 3.10 -7.71
N ARG A 22 32.97 4.24 -8.38
CA ARG A 22 33.95 4.80 -9.34
C ARG A 22 35.30 5.09 -8.71
N LYS A 23 35.35 5.51 -7.44
CA LYS A 23 36.61 5.74 -6.72
C LYS A 23 37.29 4.44 -6.28
N ALA A 24 36.52 3.37 -6.15
CA ALA A 24 36.99 2.04 -5.73
C ALA A 24 37.24 1.09 -6.92
N ASP A 25 37.18 1.58 -8.16
CA ASP A 25 37.27 0.78 -9.39
C ASP A 25 36.29 -0.41 -9.43
N GLN A 26 35.09 -0.18 -8.90
CA GLN A 26 34.00 -1.16 -8.88
C GLN A 26 32.97 -0.83 -9.96
N SER A 27 32.30 -1.86 -10.48
CA SER A 27 31.19 -1.70 -11.42
C SER A 27 30.04 -0.88 -10.84
N GLU A 28 29.49 0.00 -11.67
CA GLU A 28 28.33 0.83 -11.31
C GLU A 28 27.06 0.00 -11.14
N ILE A 29 26.18 0.45 -10.24
CA ILE A 29 24.82 -0.04 -10.12
C ILE A 29 23.99 0.56 -11.25
N ALA A 30 23.21 -0.28 -11.93
CA ALA A 30 22.29 0.15 -12.97
C ALA A 30 21.27 1.18 -12.43
N THR A 31 21.12 2.29 -13.15
CA THR A 31 20.14 3.33 -12.82
C THR A 31 18.78 3.00 -13.43
N LEU A 32 17.70 3.28 -12.68
CA LEU A 32 16.34 3.16 -13.19
C LEU A 32 16.12 4.12 -14.36
N THR A 33 15.64 3.59 -15.49
CA THR A 33 15.28 4.42 -16.65
C THR A 33 13.87 4.99 -16.49
N LYS A 34 13.52 6.01 -17.28
CA LYS A 34 12.14 6.53 -17.31
C LYS A 34 11.13 5.46 -17.70
N LYS A 35 11.50 4.54 -18.59
CA LYS A 35 10.62 3.43 -18.99
C LYS A 35 10.33 2.52 -17.80
N ASP A 36 11.38 2.15 -17.05
CA ASP A 36 11.20 1.36 -15.83
C ASP A 36 10.33 2.10 -14.80
N GLU A 37 10.48 3.42 -14.65
CA GLU A 37 9.60 4.21 -13.77
C GLU A 37 8.12 4.13 -14.18
N PHE A 38 7.81 4.16 -15.48
CA PHE A 38 6.44 4.05 -15.98
C PHE A 38 5.85 2.66 -15.74
N ASP A 39 6.58 1.60 -16.09
CA ASP A 39 6.13 0.21 -15.92
C ASP A 39 5.86 -0.09 -14.43
N TRP A 40 6.72 0.38 -13.53
CA TRP A 40 6.52 0.23 -12.09
C TRP A 40 5.37 1.09 -11.55
N MET A 41 5.10 2.26 -12.14
CA MET A 41 4.00 3.12 -11.74
C MET A 41 2.64 2.50 -12.07
N GLU A 42 2.53 1.87 -13.25
CA GLU A 42 1.33 1.14 -13.65
C GLU A 42 1.06 -0.04 -12.71
N LEU A 43 2.06 -0.90 -12.49
CA LEU A 43 1.97 -2.03 -11.54
C LEU A 43 1.64 -1.58 -10.11
N PHE A 44 2.21 -0.45 -9.67
CA PHE A 44 1.91 0.10 -8.35
C PHE A 44 0.45 0.53 -8.25
N GLU A 45 -0.07 1.26 -9.24
CA GLU A 45 -1.45 1.75 -9.20
C GLU A 45 -2.46 0.61 -9.30
N GLU A 46 -2.20 -0.40 -10.14
CA GLU A 46 -3.01 -1.62 -10.19
C GLU A 46 -3.07 -2.33 -8.82
N ASN A 47 -1.93 -2.52 -8.17
CA ASN A 47 -1.88 -3.19 -6.86
C ASN A 47 -2.52 -2.36 -5.77
N LYS A 48 -2.38 -1.03 -5.82
CA LYS A 48 -3.08 -0.10 -4.93
C LYS A 48 -4.60 -0.22 -5.11
N GLN A 49 -5.09 -0.28 -6.33
CA GLN A 49 -6.53 -0.48 -6.59
C GLN A 49 -7.02 -1.82 -6.04
N LYS A 50 -6.28 -2.92 -6.28
CA LYS A 50 -6.61 -4.24 -5.72
C LYS A 50 -6.65 -4.22 -4.19
N ALA A 51 -5.69 -3.56 -3.55
CA ALA A 51 -5.65 -3.44 -2.10
C ALA A 51 -6.85 -2.64 -1.54
N VAL A 52 -7.23 -1.54 -2.18
CA VAL A 52 -8.41 -0.75 -1.80
C VAL A 52 -9.70 -1.57 -1.95
N GLN A 53 -9.85 -2.29 -3.05
CA GLN A 53 -11.01 -3.16 -3.27
C GLN A 53 -11.08 -4.28 -2.22
N LEU A 54 -9.94 -4.87 -1.87
CA LEU A 54 -9.88 -5.91 -0.84
C LEU A 54 -10.25 -5.33 0.53
N GLN A 55 -9.74 -4.15 0.88
CA GLN A 55 -10.10 -3.48 2.13
C GLN A 55 -11.60 -3.18 2.21
N GLN A 56 -12.20 -2.70 1.13
CA GLN A 56 -13.64 -2.48 1.06
C GLN A 56 -14.43 -3.77 1.29
N LYS A 57 -14.00 -4.87 0.68
CA LYS A 57 -14.63 -6.18 0.87
C LYS A 57 -14.49 -6.67 2.31
N ILE A 58 -13.32 -6.50 2.93
CA ILE A 58 -13.10 -6.87 4.33
C ILE A 58 -14.05 -6.09 5.23
N THR A 59 -14.11 -4.77 5.09
CA THR A 59 -15.00 -3.93 5.91
C THR A 59 -16.47 -4.27 5.71
N GLN A 60 -16.89 -4.58 4.48
CA GLN A 60 -18.25 -5.05 4.21
C GLN A 60 -18.53 -6.39 4.91
N THR A 61 -17.60 -7.35 4.83
CA THR A 61 -17.75 -8.65 5.47
C THR A 61 -17.72 -8.55 7.00
N GLU A 62 -16.92 -7.65 7.57
CA GLU A 62 -16.90 -7.36 9.01
C GLU A 62 -18.29 -6.88 9.48
N GLN A 63 -18.90 -5.94 8.76
CA GLN A 63 -20.26 -5.45 9.05
C GLN A 63 -21.32 -6.55 8.93
N GLU A 64 -21.22 -7.40 7.91
CA GLU A 64 -22.12 -8.55 7.75
C GLU A 64 -21.98 -9.54 8.91
N ILE A 65 -20.75 -9.79 9.38
CA ILE A 65 -20.49 -10.64 10.54
C ILE A 65 -21.10 -10.02 11.80
N ASP A 66 -20.91 -8.74 12.04
CA ASP A 66 -21.47 -8.04 13.20
C ASP A 66 -23.00 -8.16 13.22
N GLN A 67 -23.65 -7.91 12.08
CA GLN A 67 -25.10 -8.08 11.93
C GLN A 67 -25.57 -9.51 12.23
N MET A 68 -24.87 -10.52 11.70
CA MET A 68 -25.18 -11.94 11.97
C MET A 68 -25.02 -12.28 13.46
N VAL A 69 -24.04 -11.69 14.14
CA VAL A 69 -23.82 -11.87 15.58
C VAL A 69 -24.96 -11.21 16.38
N TYR A 70 -25.36 -9.99 16.02
CA TYR A 70 -26.47 -9.30 16.66
C TYR A 70 -27.78 -10.07 16.54
N GLU A 71 -28.07 -10.59 15.35
CA GLU A 71 -29.24 -11.43 15.10
C GLU A 71 -29.20 -12.74 15.90
N LEU A 72 -28.03 -13.37 16.01
CA LEU A 72 -27.86 -14.62 16.76
C LEU A 72 -28.15 -14.45 18.26
N TYR A 73 -27.78 -13.30 18.84
CA TYR A 73 -28.02 -12.99 20.24
C TYR A 73 -29.32 -12.20 20.49
N GLY A 74 -30.02 -11.79 19.43
CA GLY A 74 -31.29 -11.08 19.51
C GLY A 74 -31.18 -9.67 20.10
N LEU A 75 -30.07 -8.97 19.84
CA LEU A 75 -29.84 -7.63 20.38
C LEU A 75 -30.86 -6.63 19.82
N THR A 76 -31.27 -5.68 20.65
CA THR A 76 -32.07 -4.54 20.20
C THR A 76 -31.19 -3.44 19.60
N GLU A 77 -31.80 -2.50 18.89
CA GLU A 77 -31.10 -1.35 18.31
C GLU A 77 -30.33 -0.55 19.37
N GLU A 78 -30.90 -0.39 20.57
CA GLU A 78 -30.25 0.29 21.68
C GLU A 78 -28.99 -0.45 22.16
N GLU A 79 -29.04 -1.79 22.20
CA GLU A 79 -27.91 -2.62 22.61
C GLU A 79 -26.80 -2.63 21.55
N ILE A 80 -27.16 -2.69 20.26
CA ILE A 80 -26.21 -2.58 19.15
C ILE A 80 -25.48 -1.22 19.20
N GLN A 81 -26.23 -0.14 19.40
CA GLN A 81 -25.66 1.20 19.47
C GLN A 81 -24.66 1.37 20.62
N ILE A 82 -24.88 0.67 21.74
CA ILE A 82 -23.92 0.65 22.86
C ILE A 82 -22.63 -0.07 22.45
N VAL A 83 -22.73 -1.20 21.73
CA VAL A 83 -21.58 -1.99 21.27
C VAL A 83 -20.73 -1.21 20.27
N GLU A 84 -21.36 -0.53 19.30
CA GLU A 84 -20.63 0.21 18.25
C GLU A 84 -19.95 1.51 18.74
N ASN A 85 -20.33 2.02 19.92
CA ASN A 85 -19.75 3.23 20.51
C ASN A 85 -18.67 2.94 21.57
N SER A 86 -18.31 1.68 21.81
CA SER A 86 -17.26 1.28 22.78
C SER A 86 -15.87 1.24 22.16
#